data_AF-Q5WJB1-F1
#
_entry.id   AF-Q5WJB1-F1
#
_cell.length_a   1.000
_cell.length_b   1.000
_cell.length_c   1.000
_cell.angle_alpha   90.00
_cell.angle_beta   90.00
_cell.angle_gamma   90.00
#
_symmetry.space_group_name_H-M   'P 1'
#
loop_
_entity.id
_entity.type
_entity.pdbx_description
1 polymer ?
#
loop_
_entity_poly.entity_id
_entity_poly.type
_entity_poly.pdbx_seq_one_letter_code
_entity_poly.pdbx_strand_id
1 'polypeptide(L)'
;MANKFENYVDSILNEVELNNQNYNDLKSEILTYLNEKKEFYEGKGLDSDSAADASIEDFGESKEVGKDLLKTYLPYRKIALISVIISSFVLSTSVFLYSSFFANSVPLIWLFLMLSSAGVTSYFYFKPLKTAKYRAFFIGFMVVFSFISLIGQFYLEAIKHDIIYMMLFVLLIITFVAILTNIVIGAIHQPISSRFQILNTTQRRINVLFNLVSGIVVLGYTSLISVGFFIFGVPPSLAPITFVLFILGIWVISLVFSLIKVNLSMVGRLLQVGVVALVVSTFFSQKIIDVINNLF
;
A
#
# COMPACT_ATOMS: atom_id res chain seq x y z
N MET A 1 6.97 11.83 -38.74
CA MET A 1 6.31 12.87 -37.94
C MET A 1 5.45 12.30 -36.82
N ALA A 2 4.44 11.44 -37.07
CA ALA A 2 3.65 10.80 -35.99
C ALA A 2 4.53 10.21 -34.86
N ASN A 3 5.64 9.60 -35.26
CA ASN A 3 6.62 9.01 -34.34
C ASN A 3 7.25 10.03 -33.36
N LYS A 4 7.37 11.33 -33.69
CA LYS A 4 8.02 12.31 -32.80
C LYS A 4 7.10 12.73 -31.64
N PHE A 5 5.84 13.05 -31.96
CA PHE A 5 4.83 13.31 -30.93
C PHE A 5 4.57 12.06 -30.09
N GLU A 6 4.43 10.88 -30.70
CA GLU A 6 4.23 9.65 -29.94
C GLU A 6 5.37 9.38 -28.95
N ASN A 7 6.63 9.49 -29.37
CA ASN A 7 7.78 9.32 -28.49
C ASN A 7 7.82 10.35 -27.36
N TYR A 8 7.46 11.60 -27.65
CA TYR A 8 7.39 12.67 -26.66
C TYR A 8 6.26 12.42 -25.63
N VAL A 9 5.06 12.09 -26.10
CA VAL A 9 3.92 11.76 -25.24
C VAL A 9 4.19 10.52 -24.40
N ASP A 10 4.78 9.47 -24.98
CA ASP A 10 5.15 8.27 -24.22
C ASP A 10 6.19 8.58 -23.14
N SER A 11 7.12 9.51 -23.41
CA SER A 11 8.07 10.00 -22.40
C SER A 11 7.40 10.72 -21.24
N ILE A 12 6.37 11.54 -21.51
CA ILE A 12 5.53 12.18 -20.48
C ILE A 12 4.80 11.11 -19.66
N LEU A 13 4.10 10.20 -20.32
CA LEU A 13 3.22 9.23 -19.68
C LEU A 13 4.00 8.18 -18.87
N ASN A 14 5.28 7.94 -19.19
CA ASN A 14 6.16 7.08 -18.39
C ASN A 14 6.40 7.61 -16.96
N GLU A 15 6.22 8.92 -16.74
CA GLU A 15 6.36 9.56 -15.42
C GLU A 15 5.06 9.54 -14.59
N VAL A 16 3.93 9.17 -15.21
CA VAL A 16 2.61 9.19 -14.57
C VAL A 16 2.16 7.76 -14.26
N GLU A 17 1.73 7.52 -13.02
CA GLU A 17 1.12 6.24 -12.63
C GLU A 17 -0.34 6.27 -13.12
N LEU A 18 -0.64 5.73 -14.31
CA LEU A 18 -2.00 5.67 -14.92
C LEU A 18 -2.42 4.23 -15.21
N ASN A 19 -3.73 3.95 -15.11
CA ASN A 19 -4.29 2.69 -15.62
C ASN A 19 -4.32 2.71 -17.16
N ASN A 20 -4.48 1.56 -17.81
CA ASN A 20 -4.43 1.47 -19.28
C ASN A 20 -5.47 2.35 -19.99
N GLN A 21 -6.66 2.50 -19.40
CA GLN A 21 -7.72 3.31 -19.99
C GLN A 21 -7.36 4.79 -19.95
N ASN A 22 -7.09 5.32 -18.76
CA ASN A 22 -6.66 6.70 -18.56
C ASN A 22 -5.36 7.02 -19.30
N TYR A 23 -4.47 6.03 -19.45
CA TYR A 23 -3.25 6.17 -20.24
C TYR A 23 -3.59 6.41 -21.71
N ASN A 24 -4.47 5.62 -22.30
CA ASN A 24 -4.88 5.79 -23.69
C ASN A 24 -5.67 7.08 -23.91
N ASP A 25 -6.57 7.41 -22.98
CA ASP A 25 -7.38 8.63 -23.04
C ASP A 25 -6.47 9.87 -22.99
N LEU A 26 -5.56 9.94 -22.02
CA LEU A 26 -4.62 11.05 -21.89
C LEU A 26 -3.61 11.09 -23.04
N LYS A 27 -3.18 9.93 -23.55
CA LYS A 27 -2.33 9.86 -24.76
C LYS A 27 -3.03 10.49 -25.94
N SER A 28 -4.30 10.14 -26.17
CA SER A 28 -5.10 10.71 -27.25
C SER A 28 -5.27 12.21 -27.08
N GLU A 29 -5.59 12.68 -25.87
CA GLU A 29 -5.79 14.10 -25.58
C GLU A 29 -4.53 14.93 -25.85
N ILE A 30 -3.37 14.50 -25.35
CA ILE A 30 -2.10 15.21 -25.57
C ILE A 30 -1.71 15.18 -27.05
N LEU A 31 -1.90 14.05 -27.75
CA LEU A 31 -1.61 13.96 -29.18
C LEU A 31 -2.52 14.88 -30.00
N THR A 32 -3.80 14.96 -29.69
CA THR A 32 -4.73 15.89 -30.34
C THR A 32 -4.27 17.33 -30.13
N TYR A 33 -3.97 17.72 -28.89
CA TYR A 33 -3.48 19.08 -28.59
C TYR A 33 -2.19 19.44 -29.34
N LEU A 34 -1.21 18.52 -29.40
CA LEU A 34 0.05 18.75 -30.13
C LEU A 34 -0.18 18.89 -31.63
N ASN A 35 -1.11 18.13 -32.21
CA ASN A 35 -1.46 18.26 -33.62
C ASN A 35 -2.19 19.58 -33.92
N GLU A 36 -3.12 20.00 -33.07
CA GLU A 36 -3.78 21.31 -33.20
C GLU A 36 -2.77 22.47 -33.13
N LYS A 37 -1.78 22.37 -32.23
CA LYS A 37 -0.68 23.34 -32.14
C LYS A 37 0.21 23.33 -33.36
N LYS A 38 0.50 22.16 -33.92
CA LYS A 38 1.28 22.02 -35.15
C LYS A 38 0.58 22.72 -36.32
N GLU A 39 -0.71 22.44 -36.52
CA GLU A 39 -1.50 23.08 -37.57
C GLU A 39 -1.53 24.61 -37.41
N PHE A 40 -1.59 25.10 -36.17
CA PHE A 40 -1.48 26.53 -35.87
C PHE A 40 -0.12 27.13 -36.28
N TYR A 41 0.99 26.44 -36.02
CA TYR A 41 2.33 26.88 -36.42
C TYR A 41 2.57 26.77 -37.93
N GLU A 42 2.03 25.74 -38.59
CA GLU A 42 2.01 25.63 -40.05
C GLU A 42 1.23 26.78 -40.69
N GLY A 43 0.09 27.16 -40.10
CA GLY A 43 -0.69 28.34 -40.49
C GLY A 43 0.06 29.67 -40.33
N LYS A 44 1.13 29.70 -39.52
CA LYS A 44 2.05 30.84 -39.39
C LYS A 44 3.22 30.81 -40.38
N GLY A 45 3.28 29.81 -41.25
CA GLY A 45 4.30 29.68 -42.28
C GLY A 45 5.54 28.87 -41.85
N LEU A 46 5.50 28.18 -40.72
CA LEU A 46 6.55 27.20 -40.38
C LEU A 46 6.37 25.94 -41.23
N ASP A 47 7.48 25.30 -41.60
CA ASP A 47 7.43 23.97 -42.20
C ASP A 47 6.95 22.94 -41.17
N SER A 48 6.42 21.81 -41.65
CA SER A 48 5.79 20.80 -40.81
C SER A 48 6.71 20.22 -39.72
N ASP A 49 8.03 20.11 -39.95
CA ASP A 49 8.95 19.59 -38.94
C ASP A 49 9.28 20.66 -37.89
N SER A 50 9.56 21.90 -38.31
CA SER A 50 9.75 23.03 -37.39
C SER A 50 8.50 23.36 -36.58
N ALA A 51 7.31 23.22 -37.17
CA ALA A 51 6.03 23.39 -36.50
C ALA A 51 5.80 22.33 -35.41
N ALA A 52 6.23 21.08 -35.65
CA ALA A 52 6.18 20.04 -34.64
C ALA A 52 7.13 20.35 -33.47
N ASP A 53 8.32 20.87 -33.76
CA ASP A 53 9.32 21.21 -32.73
C ASP A 53 8.87 22.40 -31.88
N ALA A 54 8.32 23.44 -32.52
CA ALA A 54 7.69 24.55 -31.83
C ALA A 54 6.51 24.10 -30.96
N SER A 55 5.73 23.10 -31.40
CA SER A 55 4.61 22.55 -30.61
C SER A 55 5.09 21.79 -29.37
N ILE A 56 6.18 21.02 -29.47
CA ILE A 56 6.79 20.32 -28.34
C ILE A 56 7.41 21.33 -27.37
N GLU A 57 8.13 22.33 -27.88
CA GLU A 57 8.76 23.37 -27.07
C GLU A 57 7.71 24.19 -26.29
N ASP A 58 6.61 24.59 -26.94
CA ASP A 58 5.48 25.29 -26.31
C ASP A 58 4.78 24.44 -25.23
N PHE A 59 4.76 23.11 -25.40
CA PHE A 59 4.21 22.19 -24.39
C PHE A 59 5.11 22.03 -23.17
N GLY A 60 6.43 22.14 -23.34
CA GLY A 60 7.44 22.11 -22.28
C GLY A 60 8.30 20.84 -22.23
N GLU A 61 9.14 20.70 -21.20
CA GLU A 61 9.98 19.51 -21.05
C GLU A 61 9.14 18.31 -20.60
N SER A 62 9.22 17.19 -21.35
CA SER A 62 8.44 15.97 -21.09
C SER A 62 8.47 15.49 -19.63
N LYS A 63 9.64 15.56 -18.97
CA LYS A 63 9.80 15.15 -17.56
C LYS A 63 9.11 16.08 -16.58
N GLU A 64 9.10 17.38 -16.84
CA GLU A 64 8.46 18.37 -15.96
C GLU A 64 6.95 18.27 -16.09
N VAL A 65 6.45 18.23 -17.33
CA VAL A 65 5.03 18.01 -17.62
C VAL A 65 4.54 16.70 -17.01
N GLY A 66 5.29 15.61 -17.16
CA GLY A 66 4.96 14.33 -16.53
C GLY A 66 4.91 14.38 -15.00
N LYS A 67 5.83 15.11 -14.35
CA LYS A 67 5.80 15.32 -12.89
C LYS A 67 4.57 16.11 -12.45
N ASP A 68 4.18 17.14 -13.21
CA ASP A 68 3.05 17.98 -12.86
C ASP A 68 1.70 17.28 -13.11
N LEU A 69 1.62 16.47 -14.17
CA LEU A 69 0.52 15.52 -14.37
C LEU A 69 0.43 14.53 -13.20
N LEU A 70 1.55 13.95 -12.76
CA LEU A 70 1.54 13.04 -11.61
C LEU A 70 1.03 13.73 -10.33
N LYS A 71 1.46 14.97 -10.05
CA LYS A 71 0.96 15.73 -8.89
C LYS A 71 -0.55 15.98 -8.97
N THR A 72 -1.06 16.18 -10.18
CA THR A 72 -2.49 16.43 -10.44
C THR A 72 -3.32 15.17 -10.24
N TYR A 73 -2.88 14.03 -10.82
CA TYR A 73 -3.62 12.77 -10.75
C TYR A 73 -3.47 12.04 -9.41
N LEU A 74 -2.30 12.13 -8.77
CA LEU A 74 -1.94 11.39 -7.57
C LEU A 74 -1.16 12.27 -6.58
N PRO A 75 -1.85 13.24 -5.96
CA PRO A 75 -1.20 14.12 -5.00
C PRO A 75 -0.61 13.29 -3.85
N TYR A 76 0.59 13.67 -3.41
CA TYR A 76 1.33 13.03 -2.31
C TYR A 76 1.87 11.62 -2.55
N ARG A 77 1.67 10.99 -3.72
CA ARG A 77 2.14 9.61 -3.98
C ARG A 77 3.65 9.43 -3.80
N LYS A 78 4.46 10.34 -4.37
CA LYS A 78 5.92 10.31 -4.23
C LYS A 78 6.36 10.49 -2.76
N ILE A 79 5.70 11.39 -2.05
CA ILE A 79 5.96 11.66 -0.62
C ILE A 79 5.60 10.43 0.22
N ALA A 80 4.47 9.78 -0.06
CA ALA A 80 4.08 8.57 0.63
C ALA A 80 5.11 7.45 0.42
N LEU A 81 5.55 7.19 -0.82
CA LEU A 81 6.55 6.15 -1.09
C LEU A 81 7.90 6.45 -0.42
N ILE A 82 8.38 7.69 -0.51
CA ILE A 82 9.67 8.06 0.10
C ILE A 82 9.62 7.97 1.63
N SER A 83 8.48 8.27 2.25
CA SER A 83 8.30 8.14 3.69
C SER A 83 8.45 6.69 4.16
N VAL A 84 7.95 5.71 3.39
CA VAL A 84 8.12 4.29 3.69
C VAL A 84 9.59 3.89 3.54
N ILE A 85 10.24 4.31 2.46
CA ILE A 85 11.65 3.97 2.20
C ILE A 85 12.54 4.48 3.34
N ILE A 86 12.44 5.77 3.67
CA ILE A 86 13.25 6.41 4.71
C ILE A 86 12.95 5.80 6.08
N SER A 87 11.68 5.79 6.48
CA SER A 87 11.32 5.31 7.83
C SER A 87 11.70 3.84 8.03
N SER A 88 11.49 2.98 7.03
CA SER A 88 11.85 1.56 7.10
C SER A 88 13.36 1.36 7.20
N PHE A 89 14.14 2.11 6.42
CA PHE A 89 15.61 2.04 6.45
C PHE A 89 16.17 2.49 7.80
N VAL A 90 15.68 3.61 8.32
CA VAL A 90 16.08 4.13 9.64
C VAL A 90 15.70 3.12 10.72
N LEU A 91 14.45 2.65 10.73
CA LEU A 91 13.96 1.67 11.70
C LEU A 91 14.81 0.39 11.69
N SER A 92 15.00 -0.23 10.53
CA SER A 92 15.70 -1.51 10.45
C SER A 92 17.16 -1.39 10.87
N THR A 93 17.82 -0.30 10.49
CA THR A 93 19.22 -0.03 10.85
C THR A 93 19.35 0.25 12.34
N SER A 94 18.48 1.08 12.92
CA SER A 94 18.53 1.41 14.35
C SER A 94 18.24 0.20 15.23
N VAL A 95 17.23 -0.60 14.89
CA VAL A 95 16.93 -1.86 15.62
C VAL A 95 18.09 -2.84 15.51
N PHE A 96 18.68 -3.01 14.33
CA PHE A 96 19.83 -3.89 14.12
C PHE A 96 21.04 -3.46 14.96
N LEU A 97 21.43 -2.18 14.89
CA LEU A 97 22.59 -1.67 15.63
C LEU A 97 22.38 -1.82 17.13
N TYR A 98 21.22 -1.39 17.64
CA TYR A 98 20.94 -1.49 19.08
C TYR A 98 20.95 -2.95 19.54
N SER A 99 20.25 -3.84 18.83
CA SER A 99 20.16 -5.25 19.23
C SER A 99 21.53 -5.94 19.19
N SER A 100 22.38 -5.56 18.22
CA SER A 100 23.73 -6.11 18.08
C SER A 100 24.67 -5.65 19.19
N PHE A 101 24.61 -4.38 19.61
CA PHE A 101 25.50 -3.84 20.64
C PHE A 101 25.04 -4.15 22.07
N PHE A 102 23.73 -4.15 22.33
CA PHE A 102 23.21 -4.17 23.69
C PHE A 102 22.44 -5.44 24.03
N ALA A 103 21.75 -6.05 23.07
CA ALA A 103 20.90 -7.21 23.33
C ALA A 103 21.57 -8.57 22.99
N ASN A 104 22.81 -8.56 22.49
CA ASN A 104 23.53 -9.74 21.98
C ASN A 104 22.69 -10.61 21.02
N SER A 105 21.73 -9.98 20.32
CA SER A 105 20.85 -10.64 19.36
C SER A 105 20.91 -9.89 18.05
N VAL A 106 21.21 -10.61 16.97
CA VAL A 106 21.42 -10.00 15.66
C VAL A 106 20.28 -10.44 14.74
N PRO A 107 19.27 -9.58 14.49
CA PRO A 107 18.10 -9.95 13.70
C PRO A 107 18.38 -9.89 12.19
N LEU A 108 19.39 -10.63 11.71
CA LEU A 108 19.87 -10.57 10.32
C LEU A 108 18.77 -10.85 9.29
N ILE A 109 17.94 -11.87 9.54
CA ILE A 109 16.85 -12.25 8.63
C ILE A 109 15.84 -11.11 8.52
N TRP A 110 15.42 -10.53 9.64
CA TRP A 110 14.47 -9.43 9.65
C TRP A 110 15.03 -8.16 9.01
N LEU A 111 16.29 -7.82 9.30
CA LEU A 111 16.99 -6.70 8.64
C LEU A 111 17.00 -6.89 7.12
N PHE A 112 17.39 -8.07 6.65
CA PHE A 112 17.43 -8.38 5.21
C PHE A 112 16.05 -8.23 4.56
N LEU A 113 14.99 -8.74 5.20
CA LEU A 113 13.62 -8.61 4.72
C LEU A 113 13.14 -7.16 4.67
N MET A 114 13.45 -6.35 5.69
CA MET A 114 13.12 -4.93 5.73
C MET A 114 13.84 -4.14 4.63
N LEU A 115 15.16 -4.33 4.49
CA LEU A 115 15.96 -3.65 3.47
C LEU A 115 15.57 -4.06 2.04
N SER A 116 15.29 -5.35 1.83
CA SER A 116 14.79 -5.86 0.54
C SER A 116 13.45 -5.23 0.18
N SER A 117 12.55 -5.13 1.17
CA SER A 117 11.23 -4.51 0.98
C SER A 117 11.34 -2.99 0.70
N ALA A 118 12.25 -2.29 1.37
CA ALA A 118 12.57 -0.90 1.07
C ALA A 118 13.19 -0.72 -0.34
N GLY A 119 14.02 -1.68 -0.78
CA GLY A 119 14.59 -1.72 -2.13
C GLY A 119 13.52 -1.92 -3.22
N VAL A 120 12.60 -2.87 -3.01
CA VAL A 120 11.44 -3.07 -3.91
C VAL A 120 10.55 -1.83 -3.94
N THR A 121 10.32 -1.18 -2.79
CA THR A 121 9.56 0.08 -2.73
C THR A 121 10.25 1.20 -3.51
N SER A 122 11.58 1.31 -3.39
CA SER A 122 12.40 2.25 -4.17
C SER A 122 12.28 2.01 -5.67
N TYR A 123 12.23 0.74 -6.11
CA TYR A 123 11.99 0.41 -7.52
C TYR A 123 10.65 0.97 -8.02
N PHE A 124 9.57 0.79 -7.26
CA PHE A 124 8.25 1.34 -7.61
C PHE A 124 8.19 2.87 -7.52
N TYR A 125 9.00 3.49 -6.65
CA TYR A 125 9.17 4.94 -6.62
C TYR A 125 9.76 5.49 -7.92
N PHE A 126 10.79 4.84 -8.47
CA PHE A 126 11.42 5.26 -9.73
C PHE A 126 10.67 4.80 -10.99
N LYS A 127 9.73 3.86 -10.88
CA LYS A 127 8.97 3.31 -12.02
C LYS A 127 7.45 3.39 -11.78
N PRO A 128 6.86 4.60 -11.73
CA PRO A 128 5.45 4.82 -11.43
C PRO A 128 4.50 4.08 -12.38
N LEU A 129 4.83 4.01 -13.68
CA LEU A 129 4.03 3.25 -14.66
C LEU A 129 3.93 1.76 -14.30
N LYS A 130 5.01 1.15 -13.79
CA LYS A 130 4.98 -0.26 -13.35
C LYS A 130 4.13 -0.43 -12.10
N THR A 131 4.12 0.55 -11.21
CA THR A 131 3.25 0.57 -10.03
C THR A 131 1.78 0.55 -10.42
N ALA A 132 1.39 1.29 -11.47
CA ALA A 132 0.02 1.24 -11.98
C ALA A 132 -0.32 -0.13 -12.56
N LYS A 133 0.55 -0.66 -13.43
CA LYS A 133 0.34 -1.94 -14.12
C LYS A 133 0.24 -3.12 -13.14
N TYR A 134 1.10 -3.15 -12.14
CA TYR A 134 1.18 -4.23 -11.14
C TYR A 134 0.58 -3.82 -9.79
N ARG A 135 -0.45 -2.97 -9.79
CA ARG A 135 -1.00 -2.38 -8.55
C ARG A 135 -1.45 -3.40 -7.52
N ALA A 136 -2.20 -4.42 -7.93
CA ALA A 136 -2.69 -5.43 -7.00
C ALA A 136 -1.52 -6.17 -6.32
N PHE A 137 -0.48 -6.50 -7.10
CA PHE A 137 0.75 -7.06 -6.58
C PHE A 137 1.47 -6.10 -5.63
N PHE A 138 1.58 -4.81 -5.98
CA PHE A 138 2.18 -3.80 -5.13
C PHE A 138 1.45 -3.62 -3.79
N ILE A 139 0.11 -3.62 -3.80
CA ILE A 139 -0.71 -3.55 -2.59
C ILE A 139 -0.50 -4.81 -1.74
N GLY A 140 -0.53 -6.00 -2.34
CA GLY A 140 -0.26 -7.26 -1.64
C GLY A 140 1.14 -7.27 -1.03
N PHE A 141 2.14 -6.81 -1.77
CA PHE A 141 3.51 -6.61 -1.28
C PHE A 141 3.55 -5.66 -0.07
N MET A 142 2.86 -4.52 -0.11
CA MET A 142 2.79 -3.59 1.02
C MET A 142 2.11 -4.19 2.26
N VAL A 143 1.10 -5.05 2.07
CA VAL A 143 0.49 -5.80 3.19
C VAL A 143 1.52 -6.75 3.81
N VAL A 144 2.25 -7.52 3.02
CA VAL A 144 3.34 -8.39 3.52
C VAL A 144 4.41 -7.56 4.22
N PHE A 145 4.81 -6.43 3.64
CA PHE A 145 5.78 -5.50 4.22
C PHE A 145 5.29 -4.98 5.60
N SER A 146 3.99 -4.71 5.75
CA SER A 146 3.43 -4.32 7.05
C SER A 146 3.63 -5.41 8.11
N PHE A 147 3.43 -6.69 7.78
CA PHE A 147 3.69 -7.80 8.70
C PHE A 147 5.17 -7.94 9.04
N ILE A 148 6.06 -7.83 8.04
CA ILE A 148 7.51 -7.82 8.26
C ILE A 148 7.89 -6.70 9.23
N SER A 149 7.32 -5.50 9.07
CA SER A 149 7.58 -4.38 9.98
C SER A 149 7.13 -4.69 11.41
N LEU A 150 5.96 -5.30 11.60
CA LEU A 150 5.41 -5.66 12.91
C LEU A 150 6.22 -6.75 13.62
N ILE A 151 6.87 -7.67 12.89
CA ILE A 151 7.82 -8.63 13.48
C ILE A 151 8.95 -7.89 14.24
N GLY A 152 9.28 -6.67 13.82
CA GLY A 152 10.22 -5.79 14.51
C GLY A 152 9.91 -5.59 15.99
N GLN A 153 8.63 -5.62 16.37
CA GLN A 153 8.19 -5.48 17.76
C GLN A 153 8.79 -6.55 18.67
N PHE A 154 8.92 -7.80 18.22
CA PHE A 154 9.48 -8.88 19.03
C PHE A 154 10.96 -8.64 19.37
N TYR A 155 11.71 -7.98 18.48
CA TYR A 155 13.09 -7.58 18.77
C TYR A 155 13.15 -6.39 19.72
N LEU A 156 12.18 -5.48 19.64
CA LEU A 156 12.07 -4.38 20.61
C LEU A 156 11.77 -4.89 22.03
N GLU A 157 11.11 -6.03 22.18
CA GLU A 157 10.86 -6.60 23.50
C GLU A 157 12.13 -7.01 24.26
N ALA A 158 13.25 -7.25 23.57
CA ALA A 158 14.54 -7.47 24.21
C ALA A 158 15.14 -6.19 24.83
N ILE A 159 14.53 -5.03 24.58
CA ILE A 159 15.03 -3.67 24.89
C ILE A 159 14.19 -3.00 25.99
N LYS A 160 13.35 -3.76 26.72
CA LYS A 160 12.11 -3.32 27.42
C LYS A 160 12.16 -2.15 28.43
N HIS A 161 13.30 -1.52 28.72
CA HIS A 161 13.41 -0.49 29.77
C HIS A 161 14.26 0.75 29.42
N ASP A 162 14.56 0.97 28.14
CA ASP A 162 15.37 2.12 27.70
C ASP A 162 14.49 3.21 27.05
N ILE A 163 14.88 4.49 27.16
CA ILE A 163 14.27 5.56 26.37
C ILE A 163 14.36 5.27 24.86
N ILE A 164 15.39 4.53 24.47
CA ILE A 164 15.59 4.06 23.10
C ILE A 164 14.46 3.12 22.65
N TYR A 165 13.90 2.29 23.55
CA TYR A 165 12.72 1.46 23.22
C TYR A 165 11.55 2.34 22.76
N MET A 166 11.24 3.40 23.51
CA MET A 166 10.13 4.30 23.17
C MET A 166 10.35 5.00 21.83
N MET A 167 11.59 5.44 21.55
CA MET A 167 11.93 6.06 20.27
C MET A 167 11.77 5.08 19.10
N LEU A 168 12.27 3.85 19.24
CA LEU A 168 12.16 2.81 18.22
C LEU A 168 10.71 2.36 18.02
N PHE A 169 9.92 2.31 19.09
CA PHE A 169 8.50 1.98 19.04
C PHE A 169 7.69 3.06 18.30
N VAL A 170 7.96 4.35 18.57
CA VAL A 170 7.35 5.46 17.82
C VAL A 170 7.74 5.38 16.34
N LEU A 171 9.01 5.10 16.05
CA LEU A 171 9.47 4.95 14.67
C LEU A 171 8.80 3.75 13.96
N LEU A 172 8.60 2.63 14.66
CA LEU A 172 7.84 1.49 14.16
C LEU A 172 6.41 1.89 13.79
N ILE A 173 5.72 2.65 14.66
CA ILE A 173 4.37 3.15 14.38
C ILE A 173 4.38 4.07 13.14
N ILE A 174 5.35 4.99 13.03
CA ILE A 174 5.48 5.88 11.86
C ILE A 174 5.65 5.07 10.58
N THR A 175 6.56 4.08 10.58
CA THR A 175 6.76 3.19 9.43
C THR A 175 5.49 2.44 9.07
N PHE A 176 4.79 1.88 10.07
CA PHE A 176 3.55 1.16 9.86
C PHE A 176 2.46 2.06 9.24
N VAL A 177 2.25 3.26 9.80
CA VAL A 177 1.29 4.24 9.26
C VAL A 177 1.68 4.67 7.84
N ALA A 178 2.96 4.86 7.54
CA ALA A 178 3.44 5.18 6.20
C ALA A 178 3.12 4.05 5.19
N ILE A 179 3.30 2.78 5.58
CA ILE A 179 2.95 1.62 4.76
C ILE A 179 1.43 1.58 4.53
N LEU A 180 0.63 1.73 5.58
CA LEU A 180 -0.84 1.75 5.47
C LEU A 180 -1.32 2.89 4.56
N THR A 181 -0.72 4.07 4.68
CA THR A 181 -1.03 5.22 3.83
C THR A 181 -0.81 4.89 2.35
N ASN A 182 0.26 4.16 2.00
CA ASN A 182 0.50 3.73 0.63
C ASN A 182 -0.49 2.69 0.11
N ILE A 183 -0.93 1.77 0.97
CA ILE A 183 -1.99 0.82 0.65
C ILE A 183 -3.29 1.57 0.35
N VAL A 184 -3.65 2.52 1.22
CA VAL A 184 -4.87 3.32 1.13
C VAL A 184 -4.85 4.22 -0.12
N ILE A 185 -3.77 4.97 -0.36
CA ILE A 185 -3.63 5.82 -1.55
C ILE A 185 -3.72 4.97 -2.82
N GLY A 186 -3.00 3.84 -2.86
CA GLY A 186 -2.98 2.93 -4.01
C GLY A 186 -4.34 2.32 -4.30
N ALA A 187 -5.09 1.91 -3.27
CA ALA A 187 -6.42 1.34 -3.43
C ALA A 187 -7.50 2.38 -3.77
N ILE A 188 -7.37 3.62 -3.27
CA ILE A 188 -8.36 4.69 -3.48
C ILE A 188 -8.22 5.32 -4.86
N HIS A 189 -7.03 5.71 -5.31
CA HIS A 189 -6.96 6.63 -6.46
C HIS A 189 -7.14 5.94 -7.80
N GLN A 190 -6.87 4.64 -7.89
CA GLN A 190 -7.06 3.91 -9.13
C GLN A 190 -7.64 2.52 -8.87
N PRO A 191 -8.91 2.31 -9.27
CA PRO A 191 -9.61 1.07 -8.97
C PRO A 191 -8.93 -0.14 -9.63
N ILE A 192 -8.81 -1.23 -8.86
CA ILE A 192 -8.18 -2.51 -9.29
C ILE A 192 -9.04 -3.22 -10.34
N SER A 193 -10.33 -2.91 -10.42
CA SER A 193 -11.23 -3.44 -11.45
C SER A 193 -12.16 -2.36 -11.99
N SER A 194 -12.59 -2.52 -13.25
CA SER A 194 -13.57 -1.64 -13.90
C SER A 194 -14.87 -1.48 -13.09
N ARG A 195 -15.25 -2.49 -12.29
CA ARG A 195 -16.44 -2.43 -11.43
C ARG A 195 -16.34 -1.37 -10.33
N PHE A 196 -15.14 -1.07 -9.84
CA PHE A 196 -14.92 0.00 -8.86
C PHE A 196 -14.89 1.41 -9.48
N GLN A 197 -14.91 1.53 -10.81
CA GLN A 197 -15.11 2.83 -11.47
C GLN A 197 -16.55 3.31 -11.33
N ILE A 198 -17.51 2.39 -11.14
CA ILE A 198 -18.95 2.70 -10.99
C ILE A 198 -19.26 3.30 -9.60
N LEU A 199 -18.42 3.04 -8.60
CA LEU A 199 -18.63 3.50 -7.23
C LEU A 199 -18.12 4.94 -7.03
N ASN A 200 -18.91 5.75 -6.32
CA ASN A 200 -18.46 7.07 -5.87
C ASN A 200 -17.19 6.95 -5.02
N THR A 201 -16.30 7.94 -5.14
CA THR A 201 -15.00 7.98 -4.44
C THR A 201 -15.14 7.77 -2.93
N THR A 202 -16.16 8.36 -2.30
CA THR A 202 -16.46 8.18 -0.87
C THR A 202 -16.79 6.73 -0.51
N GLN A 203 -17.62 6.04 -1.30
CA GLN A 203 -17.97 4.64 -1.03
C GLN A 203 -16.76 3.73 -1.20
N ARG A 204 -15.92 3.99 -2.22
CA ARG A 204 -14.65 3.28 -2.42
C ARG A 204 -13.72 3.45 -1.23
N ARG A 205 -13.55 4.69 -0.73
CA ARG A 205 -12.74 5.00 0.47
C ARG A 205 -13.22 4.21 1.68
N ILE A 206 -14.52 4.20 1.93
CA ILE A 206 -15.12 3.49 3.06
C ILE A 206 -14.85 1.98 2.93
N ASN A 207 -15.14 1.37 1.78
CA ASN A 207 -14.92 -0.07 1.60
C ASN A 207 -13.46 -0.48 1.77
N VAL A 208 -12.53 0.31 1.22
CA VAL A 208 -11.09 0.07 1.40
C VAL A 208 -10.70 0.16 2.87
N LEU A 209 -11.18 1.18 3.60
CA LEU A 209 -10.88 1.36 5.02
C LEU A 209 -11.38 0.17 5.85
N PHE A 210 -12.63 -0.24 5.65
CA PHE A 210 -13.22 -1.38 6.36
C PHE A 210 -12.49 -2.69 6.06
N ASN A 211 -12.18 -2.97 4.80
CA ASN A 211 -11.42 -4.15 4.41
C ASN A 211 -10.01 -4.14 5.03
N LEU A 212 -9.35 -2.98 5.06
CA LEU A 212 -8.00 -2.82 5.62
C LEU A 212 -7.99 -2.99 7.14
N VAL A 213 -8.86 -2.27 7.86
CA VAL A 213 -8.93 -2.33 9.32
C VAL A 213 -9.35 -3.73 9.79
N SER A 214 -10.40 -4.30 9.19
CA SER A 214 -10.82 -5.66 9.54
C SER A 214 -9.75 -6.69 9.18
N GLY A 215 -9.06 -6.52 8.05
CA GLY A 215 -7.96 -7.38 7.65
C GLY A 215 -6.79 -7.35 8.62
N ILE A 216 -6.37 -6.18 9.09
CA ILE A 216 -5.29 -6.07 10.10
C ILE A 216 -5.66 -6.83 11.37
N VAL A 217 -6.88 -6.66 11.87
CA VAL A 217 -7.32 -7.33 13.11
C VAL A 217 -7.42 -8.85 12.91
N VAL A 218 -8.10 -9.29 11.85
CA VAL A 218 -8.35 -10.72 11.60
C VAL A 218 -7.06 -11.46 11.26
N LEU A 219 -6.25 -10.92 10.35
CA LEU A 219 -4.98 -11.54 9.96
C LEU A 219 -3.96 -11.46 11.09
N GLY A 220 -3.92 -10.36 11.85
CA GLY A 220 -3.06 -10.24 13.03
C GLY A 220 -3.38 -11.31 14.07
N TYR A 221 -4.67 -11.47 14.42
CA TYR A 221 -5.12 -12.52 15.34
C TYR A 221 -4.80 -13.93 14.82
N THR A 222 -5.13 -14.20 13.55
CA THR A 222 -4.84 -15.50 12.90
C THR A 222 -3.34 -15.80 12.93
N SER A 223 -2.50 -14.81 12.63
CA SER A 223 -1.05 -14.96 12.60
C SER A 223 -0.50 -15.23 13.99
N LEU A 224 -0.97 -14.51 15.01
CA LEU A 224 -0.57 -14.73 16.40
C LEU A 224 -0.89 -16.15 16.86
N ILE A 225 -2.11 -16.63 16.62
CA ILE A 225 -2.52 -17.98 16.99
C ILE A 225 -1.70 -19.03 16.23
N SER A 226 -1.48 -18.81 14.92
CA SER A 226 -0.68 -19.73 14.09
C SER A 226 0.76 -19.84 14.57
N VAL A 227 1.41 -18.70 14.88
CA VAL A 227 2.76 -18.67 15.46
C VAL A 227 2.78 -19.39 16.80
N GLY A 228 1.76 -19.20 17.64
CA GLY A 228 1.58 -19.94 18.88
C GLY A 228 1.60 -21.45 18.66
N PHE A 229 0.87 -21.97 17.67
CA PHE A 229 0.88 -23.41 17.35
C PHE A 229 2.22 -23.90 16.82
N PHE A 230 2.95 -23.09 16.06
CA PHE A 230 4.28 -23.48 15.58
C PHE A 230 5.30 -23.59 16.72
N ILE A 231 5.23 -22.70 17.71
CA ILE A 231 6.19 -22.66 18.82
C ILE A 231 5.83 -23.71 19.89
N PHE A 232 4.55 -23.77 20.28
CA PHE A 232 4.10 -24.57 21.42
C PHE A 232 3.47 -25.91 21.01
N GLY A 233 3.36 -26.18 19.71
CA GLY A 233 2.69 -27.36 19.18
C GLY A 233 1.17 -27.22 19.10
N VAL A 234 0.52 -28.26 18.61
CA VAL A 234 -0.94 -28.31 18.46
C VAL A 234 -1.57 -28.53 19.85
N PRO A 235 -2.52 -27.69 20.28
CA PRO A 235 -3.22 -27.89 21.55
C PRO A 235 -3.99 -29.22 21.55
N PRO A 236 -4.23 -29.83 22.72
CA PRO A 236 -4.99 -31.09 22.81
C PRO A 236 -6.40 -31.01 22.21
N SER A 237 -6.98 -29.80 22.19
CA SER A 237 -8.25 -29.52 21.55
C SER A 237 -8.03 -28.77 20.24
N LEU A 238 -8.67 -29.21 19.16
CA LEU A 238 -8.68 -28.52 17.86
C LEU A 238 -9.57 -27.27 17.84
N ALA A 239 -10.30 -26.96 18.93
CA ALA A 239 -11.23 -25.84 18.99
C ALA A 239 -10.61 -24.49 18.58
N PRO A 240 -9.40 -24.12 19.04
CA PRO A 240 -8.75 -22.87 18.63
C PRO A 240 -8.48 -22.79 17.12
N ILE A 241 -8.07 -23.91 16.49
CA ILE A 241 -7.84 -23.98 15.04
C ILE A 241 -9.17 -23.80 14.29
N THR A 242 -10.21 -24.54 14.69
CA THR A 242 -11.53 -24.43 14.05
C THR A 242 -12.11 -23.01 14.18
N PHE A 243 -11.88 -22.35 15.30
CA PHE A 243 -12.32 -20.98 15.53
C PHE A 243 -11.60 -19.97 14.63
N VAL A 244 -10.28 -20.09 14.49
CA VAL A 244 -9.50 -19.25 13.56
C VAL A 244 -9.95 -19.44 12.12
N LEU A 245 -10.14 -20.69 11.67
CA LEU A 245 -10.63 -20.97 10.32
C LEU A 245 -12.04 -20.43 10.09
N PHE A 246 -12.90 -20.49 11.11
CA PHE A 246 -14.24 -19.93 11.06
C PHE A 246 -14.23 -18.40 10.92
N ILE A 247 -13.43 -17.69 11.73
CA ILE A 247 -13.23 -16.24 11.64
C ILE A 247 -12.74 -15.84 10.25
N LEU A 248 -11.72 -16.54 9.74
CA LEU A 248 -11.18 -16.31 8.40
C LEU A 248 -12.24 -16.54 7.32
N GLY A 249 -13.03 -17.61 7.43
CA GLY A 249 -14.10 -17.94 6.49
C GLY A 249 -15.15 -16.82 6.41
N ILE A 250 -15.65 -16.35 7.56
CA ILE A 250 -16.61 -15.24 7.59
C ILE A 250 -15.98 -13.97 7.04
N TRP A 251 -14.73 -13.67 7.39
CA TRP A 251 -14.04 -12.49 6.90
C TRP A 251 -13.85 -12.52 5.37
N VAL A 252 -13.45 -13.65 4.78
CA VAL A 252 -13.35 -13.81 3.32
C VAL A 252 -14.73 -13.64 2.66
N ILE A 253 -15.79 -14.24 3.21
CA ILE A 253 -17.16 -14.05 2.70
C ILE A 253 -17.57 -12.57 2.76
N SER A 254 -17.22 -11.88 3.85
CA SER A 254 -17.53 -10.47 4.02
C SER A 254 -16.82 -9.57 3.00
N LEU A 255 -15.57 -9.89 2.64
CA LEU A 255 -14.84 -9.24 1.56
C LEU A 255 -15.52 -9.48 0.22
N VAL A 256 -15.89 -10.73 -0.06
CA VAL A 256 -16.58 -11.06 -1.31
C VAL A 256 -17.89 -10.27 -1.43
N PHE A 257 -18.66 -10.15 -0.35
CA PHE A 257 -19.89 -9.33 -0.34
C PHE A 257 -19.62 -7.84 -0.50
N SER A 258 -18.54 -7.31 0.09
CA SER A 258 -18.15 -5.91 -0.07
C SER A 258 -17.67 -5.58 -1.48
N LEU A 259 -17.22 -6.58 -2.24
CA LEU A 259 -16.65 -6.45 -3.59
C LEU A 259 -17.64 -6.76 -4.73
N ILE A 260 -18.58 -7.70 -4.59
CA ILE A 260 -19.38 -8.21 -5.72
C ILE A 260 -20.61 -7.34 -6.05
N LYS A 261 -21.39 -6.90 -5.05
CA LYS A 261 -22.64 -6.13 -5.30
C LYS A 261 -22.69 -4.89 -4.42
N VAL A 262 -22.98 -3.72 -5.02
CA VAL A 262 -23.15 -2.45 -4.29
C VAL A 262 -24.18 -2.59 -3.17
N ASN A 263 -25.30 -3.27 -3.43
CA ASN A 263 -26.35 -3.51 -2.43
C ASN A 263 -25.92 -4.44 -1.28
N LEU A 264 -24.95 -5.33 -1.50
CA LEU A 264 -24.42 -6.22 -0.45
C LEU A 264 -23.23 -5.60 0.30
N SER A 265 -22.74 -4.43 -0.12
CA SER A 265 -21.60 -3.78 0.53
C SER A 265 -21.86 -3.40 1.99
N MET A 266 -23.11 -3.06 2.34
CA MET A 266 -23.48 -2.80 3.73
C MET A 266 -23.44 -4.08 4.57
N VAL A 267 -23.96 -5.19 4.05
CA VAL A 267 -23.93 -6.50 4.71
C VAL A 267 -22.49 -6.96 4.92
N GLY A 268 -21.64 -6.86 3.90
CA GLY A 268 -20.21 -7.17 4.01
C GLY A 268 -19.53 -6.36 5.12
N ARG A 269 -19.79 -5.05 5.20
CA ARG A 269 -19.24 -4.19 6.27
C ARG A 269 -19.74 -4.57 7.66
N LEU A 270 -21.03 -4.86 7.81
CA LEU A 270 -21.58 -5.31 9.10
C LEU A 270 -20.97 -6.62 9.55
N LEU A 271 -20.78 -7.58 8.62
CA LEU A 271 -20.07 -8.83 8.91
C LEU A 271 -18.64 -8.58 9.36
N GLN A 272 -17.91 -7.67 8.71
CA GLN A 272 -16.54 -7.31 9.11
C GLN A 272 -16.49 -6.73 10.52
N VAL A 273 -17.39 -5.81 10.86
CA VAL A 273 -17.48 -5.24 12.21
C VAL A 273 -17.79 -6.34 13.22
N GLY A 274 -18.73 -7.24 12.91
CA GLY A 274 -19.06 -8.37 13.77
C GLY A 274 -17.86 -9.30 14.02
N VAL A 275 -17.11 -9.64 12.97
CA VAL A 275 -15.89 -10.47 13.09
C VAL A 275 -14.81 -9.77 13.92
N VAL A 276 -14.58 -8.47 13.68
CA VAL A 276 -13.62 -7.67 14.46
C VAL A 276 -14.02 -7.63 15.93
N ALA A 277 -15.29 -7.34 16.22
CA ALA A 277 -15.81 -7.32 17.58
C ALA A 277 -15.65 -8.68 18.28
N LEU A 278 -15.92 -9.77 17.55
CA LEU A 278 -15.75 -11.14 18.05
C LEU A 278 -14.27 -11.44 18.38
N VAL A 279 -13.34 -11.15 17.47
CA VAL A 279 -11.88 -11.29 17.71
C VAL A 279 -11.44 -10.50 18.94
N VAL A 280 -11.81 -9.22 19.01
CA VAL A 280 -11.46 -8.32 20.12
C VAL A 280 -12.05 -8.86 21.44
N SER A 281 -13.33 -9.28 21.44
CA SER A 281 -13.98 -9.82 22.63
C SER A 281 -13.27 -11.07 23.15
N THR A 282 -12.88 -12.00 22.27
CA THR A 282 -12.16 -13.22 22.68
C THR A 282 -10.79 -12.93 23.27
N PHE A 283 -10.07 -11.95 22.72
CA PHE A 283 -8.76 -11.54 23.22
C PHE A 283 -8.87 -10.91 24.62
N PHE A 284 -9.88 -10.06 24.84
CA PHE A 284 -10.08 -9.42 26.15
C PHE A 284 -10.69 -10.36 27.19
N SER A 285 -11.58 -11.28 26.81
CA SER A 285 -12.17 -12.24 27.75
C SER A 285 -11.11 -13.15 28.37
N GLN A 286 -10.11 -13.57 27.60
CA GLN A 286 -8.98 -14.36 28.12
C GLN A 286 -8.19 -13.59 29.16
N LYS A 287 -7.81 -12.34 28.86
CA LYS A 287 -7.09 -11.49 29.82
C LYS A 287 -7.88 -11.27 31.12
N ILE A 288 -9.19 -11.07 31.04
CA ILE A 288 -10.02 -10.87 32.24
C ILE A 288 -10.02 -12.14 33.10
N ILE A 289 -10.16 -13.32 32.49
CA ILE A 289 -10.09 -14.60 33.20
C ILE A 289 -8.73 -14.77 33.87
N ASP A 290 -7.63 -14.46 33.16
CA ASP A 290 -6.27 -14.56 33.72
C ASP A 290 -6.07 -13.62 34.91
N VAL A 291 -6.61 -12.40 34.87
CA VAL A 291 -6.54 -11.46 36.00
C VAL A 291 -7.31 -11.98 37.21
N ILE A 292 -8.52 -12.54 36.99
CA ILE A 292 -9.34 -13.11 38.07
C ILE A 292 -8.62 -14.31 38.73
N ASN A 293 -8.07 -15.22 37.93
CA ASN A 293 -7.35 -16.40 38.44
C ASN A 293 -6.07 -16.05 39.22
N ASN A 294 -5.50 -14.86 39.03
CA ASN A 294 -4.34 -14.41 39.80
C ASN A 294 -4.72 -13.67 41.10
N LEU A 295 -6.00 -13.31 41.28
CA LEU A 295 -6.50 -12.60 42.46
C LEU A 295 -7.11 -13.52 43.53
N PHE A 296 -7.49 -14.75 43.17
CA PHE A 296 -8.08 -15.76 44.05
C PHE A 296 -7.18 -16.99 44.14
#